data_AF-A0A7X9G1Z6-F1
#
_entry.id   AF-A0A7X9G1Z6-F1
#
_cell.length_a   1.000
_cell.length_b   1.000
_cell.length_c   1.000
_cell.angle_alpha   90.00
_cell.angle_beta   90.00
_cell.angle_gamma   90.00
#
_symmetry.space_group_name_H-M   'P 1'
#
loop_
_entity.id
_entity.type
_entity.pdbx_description
1 polymer ?
#
loop_
_entity_poly.entity_id
_entity_poly.type
_entity_poly.pdbx_seq_one_letter_code
_entity_poly.pdbx_strand_id
1 'polypeptide(L)'
;MQLQSRLLVNHSGGILENTGLCLHRFFGAPMVPGSSLKGIARRVALDKVRQAKTVSEKSSALRQTALAFGWADNDWQKNSDFQIVAGDDLQAVWQDCASSLLKELHLPLPKKYEETPWKALGSFCGTVAFLPAVAECPEGSGILEADLVNCHHPEYYQSTDARRLALDIENPVPNFFPAVRAGLDFVFTLAPTPGAAMRLPDIDSHLNFAQDCLRRGLSEHGAGAKTNAGYGWFEENQTATEQLAQQREEEQKEAEEEAALAKMTPEERAVKDFVENKLQANDREGDLKGKMARIDQLPEEEQRIICRAIQLNSNFKKIWKNDCIEAGRAKGPDDKKFGKAYKRVQKVWQAAKKLGVAEELRKVAEKLGVAEELRKVAEKLGEEMP
;
A
#
# COMPACT_ATOMS: atom_id res chain seq x y z
N MET A 1 15.46 -1.24 7.22
CA MET A 1 16.86 -0.77 7.29
C MET A 1 17.44 -1.23 8.62
N GLN A 2 18.72 -1.64 8.64
CA GLN A 2 19.38 -2.14 9.84
C GLN A 2 20.07 -0.99 10.58
N LEU A 3 19.94 -0.97 11.90
CA LEU A 3 20.63 -0.02 12.76
C LEU A 3 22.10 -0.43 12.91
N GLN A 4 23.04 0.42 12.49
CA GLN A 4 24.49 0.14 12.51
C GLN A 4 25.20 0.65 13.77
N SER A 5 24.63 1.62 14.47
CA SER A 5 25.16 2.13 15.73
C SER A 5 24.09 2.23 16.80
N ARG A 6 24.48 2.37 18.06
CA ARG A 6 23.52 2.51 19.17
C ARG A 6 22.52 3.62 18.88
N LEU A 7 21.25 3.38 19.20
CA LEU A 7 20.18 4.35 18.99
C LEU A 7 19.63 4.88 20.32
N LEU A 8 19.49 6.19 20.39
CA LEU A 8 18.88 6.91 21.51
C LEU A 8 17.67 7.66 21.01
N VAL A 9 16.46 7.16 21.26
CA VAL A 9 15.23 7.84 20.82
C VAL A 9 14.55 8.50 22.01
N ASN A 10 14.23 9.78 21.83
CA ASN A 10 13.58 10.61 22.85
C ASN A 10 14.40 10.76 24.14
N HIS A 11 15.72 10.79 23.97
CA HIS A 11 16.68 11.16 25.00
C HIS A 11 16.49 12.65 25.32
N SER A 12 15.53 12.94 26.18
CA SER A 12 15.16 14.27 26.63
C SER A 12 15.20 14.27 28.15
N GLY A 13 15.97 15.21 28.69
CA GLY A 13 16.42 15.24 30.08
C GLY A 13 17.83 15.85 30.12
N GLY A 14 18.14 16.63 31.16
CA GLY A 14 19.50 17.14 31.35
C GLY A 14 20.52 16.01 31.44
N ILE A 15 21.82 16.33 31.54
CA ILE A 15 22.93 15.36 31.69
C ILE A 15 22.67 14.31 32.80
N LEU A 16 21.78 14.60 33.76
CA LEU A 16 21.40 13.77 34.90
C LEU A 16 20.20 12.84 34.65
N GLU A 17 19.32 13.15 33.69
CA GLU A 17 18.05 12.45 33.44
C GLU A 17 18.12 11.57 32.18
N ASN A 18 19.31 11.05 31.83
CA ASN A 18 19.62 10.27 30.63
C ASN A 18 18.82 8.94 30.51
N THR A 19 17.51 8.91 30.69
CA THR A 19 16.71 7.69 30.90
C THR A 19 15.51 7.58 29.95
N GLY A 20 15.40 8.46 28.96
CA GLY A 20 14.32 8.42 27.97
C GLY A 20 14.61 7.43 26.83
N LEU A 21 13.78 6.39 26.71
CA LEU A 21 13.71 5.52 25.53
C LEU A 21 12.30 5.53 24.95
N CYS A 22 12.20 5.66 23.63
CA CYS A 22 10.93 5.54 22.94
C CYS A 22 10.65 4.06 22.62
N LEU A 23 9.81 3.43 23.44
CA LEU A 23 9.39 2.03 23.30
C LEU A 23 7.90 1.95 22.98
N HIS A 24 7.54 0.96 22.17
CA HIS A 24 6.15 0.62 21.91
C HIS A 24 5.48 0.09 23.18
N ARG A 25 4.38 0.72 23.60
CA ARG A 25 3.74 0.48 24.91
C ARG A 25 3.34 -0.98 25.16
N PHE A 26 2.91 -1.70 24.13
CA PHE A 26 2.41 -3.07 24.26
C PHE A 26 3.47 -4.15 24.02
N PHE A 27 4.54 -3.82 23.29
CA PHE A 27 5.51 -4.81 22.82
C PHE A 27 6.91 -4.58 23.40
N GLY A 28 7.16 -3.44 24.04
CA GLY A 28 8.48 -3.05 24.51
C GLY A 28 9.50 -2.79 23.39
N ALA A 29 9.09 -2.92 22.13
CA ALA A 29 9.97 -2.76 20.97
C ALA A 29 10.40 -1.29 20.81
N PRO A 30 11.70 -1.01 20.56
CA PRO A 30 12.15 0.32 20.22
C PRO A 30 11.40 0.89 19.02
N MET A 31 11.04 2.17 19.10
CA MET A 31 10.34 2.86 18.02
C MET A 31 10.92 4.25 17.75
N VAL A 32 10.88 4.67 16.49
CA VAL A 32 11.21 6.04 16.07
C VAL A 32 9.91 6.74 15.66
N PRO A 33 9.52 7.85 16.31
CA PRO A 33 8.30 8.58 15.97
C PRO A 33 8.29 9.05 14.52
N GLY A 34 7.12 8.97 13.87
CA GLY A 34 6.95 9.42 12.49
C GLY A 34 7.28 10.91 12.27
N SER A 35 7.08 11.76 13.28
CA SER A 35 7.48 13.16 13.24
C SER A 35 9.01 13.35 13.16
N SER A 36 9.78 12.53 13.87
CA SER A 36 11.25 12.52 13.79
C SER A 36 11.71 12.06 12.40
N LEU A 37 11.11 11.01 11.86
CA LEU A 37 11.39 10.51 10.51
C LEU A 37 11.09 11.58 9.44
N LYS A 38 9.94 12.25 9.56
CA LYS A 38 9.57 13.38 8.70
C LYS A 38 10.59 14.50 8.78
N GLY A 39 11.09 14.83 9.97
CA GLY A 39 12.13 15.85 10.16
C GLY A 39 13.45 15.49 9.49
N ILE A 40 13.92 14.24 9.65
CA ILE A 40 15.13 13.71 9.02
C ILE A 40 15.02 13.79 7.49
N ALA A 41 13.91 13.29 6.94
CA ALA A 41 13.68 13.31 5.50
C ALA A 41 13.52 14.74 4.95
N ARG A 42 12.81 15.62 5.66
CA ARG A 42 12.63 17.03 5.25
C ARG A 42 13.94 17.78 5.23
N ARG A 43 14.87 17.49 6.14
CA ARG A 43 16.23 18.08 6.13
C ARG A 43 16.97 17.74 4.85
N VAL A 44 16.96 16.47 4.44
CA VAL A 44 17.58 16.04 3.17
C VAL A 44 16.90 16.69 1.97
N ALA A 45 15.57 16.78 1.98
CA ALA A 45 14.83 17.46 0.92
C ALA A 45 15.23 18.94 0.79
N LEU A 46 15.37 19.65 1.91
CA LEU A 46 15.85 21.02 1.97
C LEU A 46 17.32 21.16 1.50
N ASP A 47 18.18 20.21 1.87
CA ASP A 47 19.56 20.18 1.38
C ASP A 47 19.63 19.97 -0.15
N LYS A 48 18.71 19.18 -0.74
CA LYS A 48 18.58 19.07 -2.20
C LYS A 48 18.20 20.41 -2.84
N VAL A 49 17.30 21.18 -2.23
CA VAL A 49 16.97 22.55 -2.69
C VAL A 49 18.21 23.43 -2.64
N ARG A 50 18.94 23.40 -1.53
CA ARG A 50 20.15 24.22 -1.33
C ARG A 50 21.27 23.87 -2.33
N GLN A 51 21.38 22.60 -2.72
CA GLN A 51 22.40 22.11 -3.67
C GLN A 51 22.06 22.39 -5.14
N ALA A 52 20.81 22.74 -5.46
CA ALA A 52 20.41 23.11 -6.81
C ALA A 52 21.09 24.41 -7.27
N LYS A 53 21.51 24.46 -8.54
CA LYS A 53 22.38 25.53 -9.05
C LYS A 53 21.59 26.68 -9.65
N THR A 54 20.51 26.37 -10.34
CA THR A 54 19.69 27.37 -11.04
C THR A 54 18.43 27.69 -10.23
N VAL A 55 17.86 28.88 -10.47
CA VAL A 55 16.57 29.28 -9.88
C VAL A 55 15.48 28.26 -10.20
N SER A 56 15.40 27.80 -11.45
CA SER A 56 14.38 26.83 -11.87
C SER A 56 14.51 25.48 -11.16
N GLU A 57 15.74 24.96 -11.02
CA GLU A 57 15.98 23.73 -10.26
C GLU A 57 15.63 23.89 -8.78
N LYS A 58 16.03 25.01 -8.16
CA LYS A 58 15.68 25.33 -6.76
C LYS A 58 14.16 25.41 -6.58
N SER A 59 13.45 26.13 -7.44
CA SER A 59 11.99 26.26 -7.41
C SER A 59 11.29 24.91 -7.55
N SER A 60 11.76 24.06 -8.46
CA SER A 60 11.20 22.72 -8.69
C SER A 60 11.44 21.80 -7.48
N ALA A 61 12.66 21.79 -6.93
CA ALA A 61 12.99 21.02 -5.74
C ALA A 61 12.21 21.50 -4.50
N LEU A 62 12.06 22.82 -4.34
CA LEU A 62 11.28 23.41 -3.25
C LEU A 62 9.80 23.08 -3.39
N ARG A 63 9.25 23.11 -4.62
CA ARG A 63 7.88 22.70 -4.92
C ARG A 63 7.65 21.24 -4.53
N GLN A 64 8.53 20.33 -4.97
CA GLN A 64 8.45 18.91 -4.62
C GLN A 64 8.53 18.68 -3.10
N THR A 65 9.42 19.41 -2.42
CA THR A 65 9.54 19.39 -0.96
C THR A 65 8.27 19.88 -0.28
N ALA A 66 7.72 21.01 -0.71
CA ALA A 66 6.50 21.60 -0.16
C ALA A 66 5.30 20.66 -0.33
N LEU A 67 5.14 20.02 -1.49
CA LEU A 67 4.04 19.07 -1.73
C LEU A 67 4.18 17.78 -0.92
N ALA A 68 5.38 17.22 -0.81
CA ALA A 68 5.61 15.98 -0.06
C ALA A 68 5.41 16.20 1.46
N PHE A 69 5.99 17.26 2.01
CA PHE A 69 6.06 17.48 3.47
C PHE A 69 4.99 18.44 4.01
N GLY A 70 4.41 19.27 3.15
CA GLY A 70 3.50 20.36 3.55
C GLY A 70 4.23 21.62 4.00
N TRP A 71 3.46 22.68 4.20
CA TRP A 71 3.94 23.97 4.69
C TRP A 71 2.87 24.68 5.53
N ALA A 72 3.33 25.62 6.34
CA ALA A 72 2.55 26.60 7.07
C ALA A 72 2.95 28.02 6.64
N ASP A 73 2.21 29.02 7.12
CA ASP A 73 2.47 30.43 6.78
C ASP A 73 3.88 30.88 7.19
N ASN A 74 4.46 30.28 8.22
CA ASN A 74 5.82 30.58 8.69
C ASN A 74 6.91 30.10 7.72
N ASP A 75 6.66 29.06 6.91
CA ASP A 75 7.63 28.60 5.92
C ASP A 75 7.85 29.69 4.83
N TRP A 76 6.85 30.54 4.56
CA TRP A 76 6.93 31.63 3.58
C TRP A 76 7.28 33.00 4.18
N GLN A 77 7.88 33.02 5.38
CA GLN A 77 8.30 34.23 6.08
C GLN A 77 9.82 34.37 6.17
N LYS A 78 10.28 35.53 6.61
CA LYS A 78 11.70 35.74 6.91
C LYS A 78 12.14 34.84 8.07
N ASN A 79 13.39 34.40 8.04
CA ASN A 79 14.02 33.43 8.95
C ASN A 79 13.42 32.02 8.86
N SER A 80 12.72 31.69 7.77
CA SER A 80 12.29 30.32 7.50
C SER A 80 13.41 29.50 6.87
N ASP A 81 13.28 28.18 6.94
CA ASP A 81 14.17 27.27 6.22
C ASP A 81 14.01 27.37 4.70
N PHE A 82 12.81 27.65 4.18
CA PHE A 82 12.60 27.93 2.75
C PHE A 82 13.39 29.16 2.30
N GLN A 83 13.55 30.17 3.16
CA GLN A 83 14.43 31.30 2.87
C GLN A 83 15.89 30.84 2.83
N ILE A 84 16.33 30.09 3.84
CA ILE A 84 17.73 29.64 3.97
C ILE A 84 18.15 28.82 2.74
N VAL A 85 17.30 27.92 2.25
CA VAL A 85 17.63 27.07 1.10
C VAL A 85 17.51 27.79 -0.25
N ALA A 86 16.64 28.79 -0.36
CA ALA A 86 16.54 29.59 -1.58
C ALA A 86 17.80 30.47 -1.79
N GLY A 87 18.39 30.96 -0.69
CA GLY A 87 19.61 31.77 -0.70
C GLY A 87 19.37 33.15 -1.31
N ASP A 88 20.35 33.65 -2.08
CA ASP A 88 20.33 35.00 -2.64
C ASP A 88 19.21 35.21 -3.68
N ASP A 89 18.79 34.14 -4.36
CA ASP A 89 17.73 34.17 -5.38
C ASP A 89 16.30 34.07 -4.81
N LEU A 90 16.13 34.36 -3.51
CA LEU A 90 14.90 34.15 -2.74
C LEU A 90 13.62 34.51 -3.50
N GLN A 91 13.56 35.75 -4.01
CA GLN A 91 12.36 36.30 -4.62
C GLN A 91 11.97 35.53 -5.88
N ALA A 92 12.94 35.23 -6.75
CA ALA A 92 12.69 34.50 -7.99
C ALA A 92 12.29 33.05 -7.72
N VAL A 93 12.97 32.39 -6.78
CA VAL A 93 12.66 31.00 -6.37
C VAL A 93 11.26 30.90 -5.79
N TRP A 94 10.89 31.79 -4.86
CA TRP A 94 9.57 31.77 -4.24
C TRP A 94 8.47 32.15 -5.23
N GLN A 95 8.70 33.10 -6.12
CA GLN A 95 7.70 33.50 -7.11
C GLN A 95 7.37 32.35 -8.07
N ASP A 96 8.38 31.69 -8.61
CA ASP A 96 8.23 30.57 -9.54
C ASP A 96 7.65 29.32 -8.85
N CYS A 97 8.16 28.99 -7.65
CA CYS A 97 7.64 27.89 -6.84
C CYS A 97 6.16 28.10 -6.47
N ALA A 98 5.80 29.26 -5.93
CA ALA A 98 4.44 29.53 -5.48
C ALA A 98 3.45 29.62 -6.66
N SER A 99 3.86 30.22 -7.79
CA SER A 99 3.02 30.25 -9.00
C SER A 99 2.73 28.85 -9.52
N SER A 100 3.74 27.97 -9.50
CA SER A 100 3.58 26.56 -9.87
C SER A 100 2.64 25.83 -8.92
N LEU A 101 2.78 26.02 -7.60
CA LEU A 101 1.91 25.43 -6.59
C LEU A 101 0.45 25.89 -6.72
N LEU A 102 0.21 27.19 -6.94
CA LEU A 102 -1.13 27.74 -7.14
C LEU A 102 -1.81 27.11 -8.36
N LYS A 103 -1.06 26.95 -9.46
CA LYS A 103 -1.55 26.32 -10.69
C LYS A 103 -1.89 24.84 -10.48
N GLU A 104 -1.00 24.10 -9.82
CA GLU A 104 -1.13 22.67 -9.57
C GLU A 104 -2.26 22.35 -8.59
N LEU A 105 -2.48 23.21 -7.59
CA LEU A 105 -3.55 23.08 -6.61
C LEU A 105 -4.86 23.77 -7.01
N HIS A 106 -4.91 24.37 -8.21
CA HIS A 106 -6.06 25.12 -8.71
C HIS A 106 -6.54 26.24 -7.76
N LEU A 107 -5.59 26.91 -7.09
CA LEU A 107 -5.86 28.00 -6.17
C LEU A 107 -5.86 29.35 -6.90
N PRO A 108 -6.78 30.27 -6.55
CA PRO A 108 -6.85 31.58 -7.18
C PRO A 108 -5.66 32.46 -6.76
N LEU A 109 -5.11 33.24 -7.70
CA LEU A 109 -4.15 34.30 -7.43
C LEU A 109 -4.84 35.68 -7.43
N PRO A 110 -5.04 36.31 -6.26
CA PRO A 110 -5.57 37.67 -6.20
C PRO A 110 -4.59 38.67 -6.84
N LYS A 111 -5.08 39.66 -7.59
CA LYS A 111 -4.26 40.72 -8.21
C LYS A 111 -3.31 41.41 -7.22
N LYS A 112 -3.69 41.55 -5.95
CA LYS A 112 -2.84 42.13 -4.89
C LYS A 112 -1.56 41.35 -4.59
N TYR A 113 -1.47 40.08 -5.01
CA TYR A 113 -0.36 39.18 -4.74
C TYR A 113 0.39 38.73 -6.00
N GLU A 114 0.21 39.43 -7.13
CA GLU A 114 0.87 39.11 -8.40
C GLU A 114 2.41 39.08 -8.28
N GLU A 115 2.98 40.02 -7.54
CA GLU A 115 4.42 40.10 -7.25
C GLU A 115 4.86 39.24 -6.04
N THR A 116 3.91 38.71 -5.26
CA THR A 116 4.19 37.92 -4.04
C THR A 116 3.25 36.73 -3.90
N PRO A 117 3.23 35.79 -4.87
CA PRO A 117 2.23 34.73 -4.97
C PRO A 117 2.20 33.79 -3.76
N TRP A 118 3.32 33.61 -3.06
CA TRP A 118 3.38 32.79 -1.83
C TRP A 118 2.43 33.25 -0.72
N LYS A 119 2.03 34.53 -0.71
CA LYS A 119 1.03 35.05 0.24
C LYS A 119 -0.39 34.52 -0.01
N ALA A 120 -0.63 33.89 -1.15
CA ALA A 120 -1.92 33.30 -1.51
C ALA A 120 -2.03 31.80 -1.18
N LEU A 121 -0.93 31.12 -0.83
CA LEU A 121 -0.89 29.66 -0.67
C LEU A 121 -1.57 29.15 0.61
N GLY A 122 -1.75 30.01 1.62
CA GLY A 122 -2.19 29.58 2.96
C GLY A 122 -1.32 28.46 3.51
N SER A 123 -1.89 27.61 4.36
CA SER A 123 -1.23 26.41 4.89
C SER A 123 -1.70 25.15 4.15
N PHE A 124 -0.80 24.18 3.97
CA PHE A 124 -1.07 22.95 3.22
C PHE A 124 -0.58 21.71 3.95
N CYS A 125 -1.46 20.71 4.03
CA CYS A 125 -1.10 19.39 4.53
C CYS A 125 -0.38 18.59 3.45
N GLY A 126 0.85 18.19 3.74
CA GLY A 126 1.71 17.39 2.86
C GLY A 126 1.04 16.10 2.38
N THR A 127 1.54 15.58 1.27
CA THR A 127 0.97 14.40 0.60
C THR A 127 1.45 13.08 1.17
N VAL A 128 2.55 13.07 1.94
CA VAL A 128 3.14 11.85 2.50
C VAL A 128 3.03 11.84 4.04
N ALA A 129 2.44 10.77 4.57
CA ALA A 129 2.42 10.42 5.97
C ALA A 129 3.64 9.55 6.32
N PHE A 130 4.34 9.93 7.38
CA PHE A 130 5.45 9.18 7.95
C PHE A 130 4.93 8.44 9.18
N LEU A 131 4.78 7.12 9.08
CA LEU A 131 4.34 6.31 10.22
C LEU A 131 5.52 6.03 11.16
N PRO A 132 5.26 5.76 12.45
CA PRO A 132 6.32 5.35 13.36
C PRO A 132 7.05 4.12 12.84
N ALA A 133 8.39 4.14 12.90
CA ALA A 133 9.19 2.96 12.62
C ALA A 133 9.34 2.14 13.90
N VAL A 134 9.20 0.82 13.81
CA VAL A 134 9.33 -0.10 14.93
C VAL A 134 10.44 -1.10 14.61
N ALA A 135 11.24 -1.44 15.61
CA ALA A 135 12.27 -2.46 15.50
C ALA A 135 11.65 -3.86 15.46
N GLU A 136 12.12 -4.70 14.55
CA GLU A 136 11.94 -6.14 14.64
C GLU A 136 12.79 -6.68 15.78
N CYS A 137 12.13 -7.28 16.77
CA CYS A 137 12.75 -7.76 17.99
C CYS A 137 12.71 -9.30 18.02
N PRO A 138 13.81 -10.00 17.70
CA PRO A 138 13.88 -11.45 17.81
C PRO A 138 13.70 -11.90 19.26
N GLU A 139 12.89 -12.94 19.48
CA GLU A 139 12.68 -13.53 20.81
C GLU A 139 14.01 -13.93 21.46
N GLY A 140 14.17 -13.61 22.75
CA GLY A 140 15.36 -13.95 23.52
C GLY A 140 16.60 -13.09 23.23
N SER A 141 16.53 -12.12 22.31
CA SER A 141 17.64 -11.18 22.07
C SER A 141 17.52 -9.93 22.96
N GLY A 142 18.62 -9.52 23.59
CA GLY A 142 18.67 -8.27 24.34
C GLY A 142 18.51 -7.09 23.38
N ILE A 143 17.48 -6.25 23.56
CA ILE A 143 17.20 -5.09 22.71
C ILE A 143 17.93 -3.81 23.18
N LEU A 144 18.32 -3.77 24.45
CA LEU A 144 18.98 -2.63 25.08
C LEU A 144 20.35 -3.04 25.61
N GLU A 145 21.31 -2.13 25.53
CA GLU A 145 22.62 -2.22 26.17
C GLU A 145 22.88 -0.97 27.03
N ALA A 146 23.68 -1.13 28.09
CA ALA A 146 24.09 0.00 28.90
C ALA A 146 25.24 0.74 28.21
N ASP A 147 25.11 2.05 28.09
CA ASP A 147 26.16 2.94 27.60
C ASP A 147 26.51 4.00 28.65
N LEU A 148 27.63 4.69 28.45
CA LEU A 148 28.20 5.63 29.41
C LEU A 148 28.47 6.99 28.76
N VAL A 149 28.14 8.07 29.46
CA VAL A 149 28.61 9.42 29.13
C VAL A 149 29.18 10.09 30.37
N ASN A 150 30.33 10.75 30.20
CA ASN A 150 30.94 11.57 31.25
C ASN A 150 30.89 13.03 30.80
N CYS A 151 30.39 13.92 31.66
CA CYS A 151 30.53 15.35 31.47
C CYS A 151 31.91 15.77 31.98
N HIS A 152 32.66 16.53 31.18
CA HIS A 152 33.98 17.02 31.57
C HIS A 152 33.94 18.18 32.57
N HIS A 153 32.87 19.00 32.55
CA HIS A 153 32.73 20.17 33.44
C HIS A 153 31.30 20.29 34.00
N PRO A 154 30.80 19.29 34.76
CA PRO A 154 29.46 19.34 35.33
C PRO A 154 29.22 20.59 36.18
N GLU A 155 30.20 21.04 36.96
CA GLU A 155 30.05 22.23 37.80
C GLU A 155 29.96 23.53 36.99
N TYR A 156 30.63 23.59 35.83
CA TYR A 156 30.49 24.72 34.90
C TYR A 156 29.09 24.82 34.32
N TYR A 157 28.54 23.71 33.80
CA TYR A 157 27.22 23.70 33.16
C TYR A 157 26.06 23.88 34.15
N GLN A 158 26.26 23.57 35.43
CA GLN A 158 25.26 23.73 36.49
C GLN A 158 25.34 25.09 37.19
N SER A 159 26.42 25.86 36.97
CA SER A 159 26.65 27.14 37.63
C SER A 159 25.71 28.22 37.10
N THR A 160 25.05 28.94 38.02
CA THR A 160 24.35 30.20 37.72
C THR A 160 25.29 31.41 37.70
N ASP A 161 26.55 31.24 38.10
CA ASP A 161 27.57 32.29 38.05
C ASP A 161 28.22 32.34 36.66
N ALA A 162 28.03 33.47 35.97
CA ALA A 162 28.60 33.75 34.65
C ALA A 162 30.13 33.87 34.63
N ARG A 163 30.79 33.96 35.79
CA ARG A 163 32.26 34.02 35.90
C ARG A 163 32.92 32.66 36.08
N ARG A 164 32.13 31.60 36.25
CA ARG A 164 32.62 30.23 36.40
C ARG A 164 33.42 29.85 35.15
N LEU A 165 34.60 29.26 35.33
CA LEU A 165 35.43 28.78 34.23
C LEU A 165 35.31 27.25 34.12
N ALA A 166 35.29 26.74 32.90
CA ALA A 166 35.38 25.32 32.60
C ALA A 166 36.85 24.88 32.70
N LEU A 167 37.27 24.45 33.88
CA LEU A 167 38.63 23.97 34.14
C LEU A 167 38.66 22.44 34.07
N ASP A 168 39.70 21.86 33.46
CA ASP A 168 39.94 20.40 33.38
C ASP A 168 40.46 19.81 34.70
N ILE A 169 39.77 20.10 35.81
CA ILE A 169 40.15 19.67 37.17
C ILE A 169 39.07 18.85 37.86
N GLU A 170 37.92 18.68 37.21
CA GLU A 170 36.77 17.95 37.74
C GLU A 170 36.95 16.44 37.52
N ASN A 171 36.62 15.63 38.53
CA ASN A 171 36.66 14.17 38.39
C ASN A 171 35.50 13.70 37.50
N PRO A 172 35.73 12.73 36.59
CA PRO A 172 34.66 12.21 35.75
C PRO A 172 33.62 11.49 36.62
N VAL A 173 32.36 11.89 36.48
CA VAL A 173 31.22 11.21 37.10
C VAL A 173 30.54 10.33 36.03
N PRO A 174 30.67 8.99 36.11
CA PRO A 174 30.08 8.09 35.12
C PRO A 174 28.56 8.11 35.14
N ASN A 175 27.91 8.54 34.05
CA ASN A 175 26.46 8.47 33.90
C ASN A 175 26.08 7.37 32.89
N PHE A 176 25.54 6.27 33.42
CA PHE A 176 25.04 5.17 32.62
C PHE A 176 23.63 5.45 32.10
N PHE A 177 23.34 5.03 30.87
CA PHE A 177 22.02 5.11 30.28
C PHE A 177 21.75 3.93 29.35
N PRO A 178 20.48 3.50 29.19
CA PRO A 178 20.16 2.44 28.26
C PRO A 178 20.12 2.98 26.82
N ALA A 179 20.73 2.23 25.90
CA ALA A 179 20.74 2.50 24.47
C ALA A 179 20.17 1.29 23.72
N VAL A 180 19.47 1.53 22.61
CA VAL A 180 19.07 0.46 21.71
C VAL A 180 20.31 -0.07 21.02
N ARG A 181 20.55 -1.38 21.10
CA ARG A 181 21.77 -1.98 20.52
C ARG A 181 21.77 -1.89 19.00
N ALA A 182 22.97 -1.86 18.41
CA ALA A 182 23.13 -2.03 16.98
C ALA A 182 22.71 -3.44 16.50
N GLY A 183 22.49 -3.58 15.20
CA GLY A 183 22.12 -4.82 14.51
C GLY A 183 20.64 -5.19 14.56
N LEU A 184 19.76 -4.26 14.94
CA LEU A 184 18.31 -4.44 14.85
C LEU A 184 17.79 -3.90 13.53
N ASP A 185 16.89 -4.64 12.89
CA ASP A 185 16.18 -4.17 11.69
C ASP A 185 14.96 -3.34 12.09
N PHE A 186 14.78 -2.21 11.42
CA PHE A 186 13.61 -1.33 11.58
C PHE A 186 12.82 -1.28 10.28
N VAL A 187 11.49 -1.36 10.43
CA VAL A 187 10.55 -1.18 9.33
C VAL A 187 10.10 0.27 9.28
N PHE A 188 10.31 0.93 8.15
CA PHE A 188 9.91 2.31 7.90
C PHE A 188 8.76 2.33 6.90
N THR A 189 7.64 2.94 7.28
CA THR A 189 6.43 2.93 6.46
C THR A 189 6.01 4.36 6.09
N LEU A 190 5.87 4.58 4.79
CA LEU A 190 5.32 5.80 4.20
C LEU A 190 3.97 5.48 3.55
N ALA A 191 3.03 6.41 3.63
CA ALA A 191 1.71 6.27 3.03
C ALA A 191 1.21 7.61 2.49
N PRO A 192 0.35 7.63 1.45
CA PRO A 192 -0.37 8.85 1.08
C PRO A 192 -1.21 9.38 2.24
N THR A 193 -1.23 10.70 2.43
CA THR A 193 -2.20 11.29 3.36
C THR A 193 -3.63 11.15 2.81
N PRO A 194 -4.66 11.09 3.68
CA PRO A 194 -6.05 11.01 3.25
C PRO A 194 -6.40 12.08 2.21
N GLY A 195 -6.97 11.66 1.09
CA GLY A 195 -7.33 12.56 -0.02
C GLY A 195 -6.14 13.10 -0.83
N ALA A 196 -4.90 12.69 -0.59
CA ALA A 196 -3.74 13.12 -1.39
C ALA A 196 -3.86 12.65 -2.84
N ALA A 197 -4.14 11.36 -3.07
CA ALA A 197 -4.30 10.78 -4.40
C ALA A 197 -5.46 11.40 -5.21
N MET A 198 -6.47 11.97 -4.53
CA MET A 198 -7.56 12.70 -5.19
C MET A 198 -7.17 14.15 -5.53
N ARG A 199 -6.33 14.78 -4.69
CA ARG A 199 -5.85 16.15 -4.90
C ARG A 199 -4.77 16.23 -5.97
N LEU A 200 -3.91 15.22 -6.06
CA LEU A 200 -2.72 15.21 -6.91
C LEU A 200 -2.55 13.85 -7.58
N PRO A 201 -2.51 13.79 -8.93
CA PRO A 201 -2.46 12.53 -9.66
C PRO A 201 -1.10 11.79 -9.57
N ASP A 202 -0.02 12.49 -9.22
CA ASP A 202 1.34 11.93 -9.16
C ASP A 202 1.81 11.64 -7.71
N ILE A 203 0.99 10.89 -6.96
CA ILE A 203 1.30 10.55 -5.56
C ILE A 203 2.53 9.64 -5.43
N ASP A 204 2.75 8.77 -6.42
CA ASP A 204 3.86 7.81 -6.41
C ASP A 204 5.22 8.51 -6.48
N SER A 205 5.34 9.57 -7.30
CA SER A 205 6.53 10.43 -7.34
C SER A 205 6.83 11.07 -5.98
N HIS A 206 5.79 11.49 -5.25
CA HIS A 206 5.96 12.08 -3.92
C HIS A 206 6.40 11.05 -2.88
N LEU A 207 5.85 9.84 -2.92
CA LEU A 207 6.27 8.72 -2.08
C LEU A 207 7.72 8.35 -2.35
N ASN A 208 8.10 8.18 -3.62
CA ASN A 208 9.47 7.85 -4.02
C ASN A 208 10.46 8.93 -3.60
N PHE A 209 10.09 10.21 -3.75
CA PHE A 209 10.91 11.32 -3.29
C PHE A 209 11.08 11.32 -1.76
N ALA A 210 9.99 11.14 -1.01
CA ALA A 210 10.04 11.07 0.45
C ALA A 210 10.83 9.85 0.94
N GLN A 211 10.70 8.71 0.27
CA GLN A 211 11.46 7.49 0.54
C GLN A 211 12.96 7.72 0.33
N ASP A 212 13.36 8.29 -0.80
CA ASP A 212 14.78 8.57 -1.07
C ASP A 212 15.36 9.57 -0.04
N CYS A 213 14.60 10.62 0.30
CA CYS A 213 15.02 11.58 1.32
C CYS A 213 15.16 10.94 2.71
N LEU A 214 14.23 10.06 3.10
CA LEU A 214 14.28 9.36 4.37
C LEU A 214 15.46 8.38 4.42
N ARG A 215 15.61 7.56 3.38
CA ARG A 215 16.70 6.60 3.21
C ARG A 215 18.05 7.28 3.36
N ARG A 216 18.29 8.34 2.59
CA ARG A 216 19.52 9.14 2.70
C ARG A 216 19.68 9.80 4.06
N GLY A 217 18.61 10.34 4.63
CA GLY A 217 18.69 11.02 5.93
C GLY A 217 19.06 10.06 7.07
N LEU A 218 18.51 8.84 7.05
CA LEU A 218 18.86 7.79 8.00
C LEU A 218 20.30 7.30 7.82
N SER A 219 20.76 7.21 6.58
CA SER A 219 22.13 6.77 6.25
C SER A 219 23.20 7.84 6.38
N GLU A 220 22.87 9.14 6.32
CA GLU A 220 23.86 10.24 6.31
C GLU A 220 23.79 11.12 7.58
N HIS A 221 22.65 11.17 8.27
CA HIS A 221 22.46 12.01 9.47
C HIS A 221 22.12 11.22 10.73
N GLY A 222 21.64 9.99 10.58
CA GLY A 222 21.13 9.16 11.66
C GLY A 222 19.81 9.66 12.25
N ALA A 223 19.26 8.87 13.17
CA ALA A 223 18.03 9.17 13.89
C ALA A 223 18.27 9.27 15.41
N GLY A 224 17.40 10.02 16.10
CA GLY A 224 17.45 10.14 17.55
C GLY A 224 18.44 11.20 18.05
N ALA A 225 18.95 11.00 19.26
CA ALA A 225 19.83 11.92 19.95
C ALA A 225 21.31 11.57 19.74
N LYS A 226 22.19 12.57 19.93
CA LYS A 226 23.66 12.43 19.86
C LYS A 226 24.16 11.88 18.51
N THR A 227 23.47 12.18 17.41
CA THR A 227 23.87 11.74 16.05
C THR A 227 25.27 12.23 15.65
N ASN A 228 25.67 13.43 16.10
CA ASN A 228 27.03 13.95 15.91
C ASN A 228 28.12 13.12 16.60
N ALA A 229 27.76 12.35 17.65
CA ALA A 229 28.67 11.42 18.33
C ALA A 229 28.61 10.00 17.72
N GLY A 230 27.89 9.82 16.61
CA GLY A 230 27.82 8.55 15.88
C GLY A 230 26.63 7.66 16.24
N TYR A 231 25.67 8.11 17.05
CA TYR A 231 24.47 7.33 17.39
C TYR A 231 23.41 7.36 16.27
N GLY A 232 22.64 6.26 16.18
CA GLY A 232 21.43 6.17 15.38
C GLY A 232 21.64 6.09 13.86
N TRP A 233 22.78 5.59 13.40
CA TRP A 233 23.06 5.41 11.97
C TRP A 233 22.40 4.15 11.45
N PHE A 234 21.84 4.23 10.24
CA PHE A 234 21.19 3.09 9.58
C PHE A 234 21.84 2.77 8.25
N GLU A 235 21.71 1.51 7.84
CA GLU A 235 22.09 1.02 6.53
C GLU A 235 20.95 0.23 5.90
N GLU A 236 20.89 0.21 4.58
CA GLU A 236 19.90 -0.58 3.87
C GLU A 236 20.17 -2.07 4.03
N ASN A 237 19.13 -2.79 4.41
CA ASN A 237 19.12 -4.25 4.39
C ASN A 237 18.23 -4.67 3.23
N GLN A 238 18.84 -4.81 2.05
CA GLN A 238 18.13 -5.14 0.80
C GLN A 238 17.43 -6.49 0.91
N THR A 239 18.13 -7.50 1.45
CA THR A 239 17.56 -8.84 1.65
C THR A 239 16.32 -8.82 2.54
N ALA A 240 16.36 -8.13 3.68
CA ALA A 240 15.17 -8.03 4.55
C ALA A 240 14.02 -7.27 3.87
N THR A 241 14.34 -6.27 3.05
CA THR A 241 13.35 -5.47 2.32
C THR A 241 12.67 -6.31 1.23
N GLU A 242 13.42 -7.13 0.50
CA GLU A 242 12.90 -8.08 -0.50
C GLU A 242 12.02 -9.16 0.15
N GLN A 243 12.46 -9.72 1.28
CA GLN A 243 11.68 -10.71 2.03
C GLN A 243 10.36 -10.13 2.53
N LEU A 244 10.38 -8.91 3.09
CA LEU A 244 9.17 -8.23 3.55
C LEU A 244 8.23 -7.90 2.38
N ALA A 245 8.76 -7.55 1.20
CA ALA A 245 7.95 -7.32 0.01
C ALA A 245 7.26 -8.59 -0.46
N GLN A 246 7.98 -9.72 -0.51
CA GLN A 246 7.42 -11.02 -0.87
C GLN A 246 6.31 -11.46 0.09
N GLN A 247 6.54 -11.35 1.39
CA GLN A 247 5.54 -11.68 2.42
C GLN A 247 4.27 -10.84 2.26
N ARG A 248 4.40 -9.53 2.01
CA ARG A 248 3.25 -8.65 1.77
C ARG A 248 2.46 -9.01 0.52
N GLU A 249 3.14 -9.38 -0.56
CA GLU A 249 2.47 -9.83 -1.79
C GLU A 249 1.70 -11.13 -1.57
N GLU A 250 2.24 -12.06 -0.77
CA GLU A 250 1.56 -13.30 -0.39
C GLU A 250 0.35 -13.03 0.50
N GLU A 251 0.51 -12.26 1.58
CA GLU A 251 -0.58 -11.85 2.49
C GLU A 251 -1.69 -11.11 1.74
N GLN A 252 -1.35 -10.24 0.78
CA GLN A 252 -2.33 -9.53 -0.01
C GLN A 252 -3.12 -10.48 -0.93
N LYS A 253 -2.46 -11.44 -1.57
CA LYS A 253 -3.14 -12.46 -2.39
C LYS A 253 -4.10 -13.29 -1.54
N GLU A 254 -3.65 -13.74 -0.37
CA GLU A 254 -4.49 -14.49 0.57
C GLU A 254 -5.69 -13.67 1.04
N ALA A 255 -5.49 -12.40 1.39
CA ALA A 255 -6.58 -11.50 1.79
C ALA A 255 -7.57 -11.20 0.65
N GLU A 256 -7.08 -11.06 -0.59
CA GLU A 256 -7.91 -10.90 -1.78
C GLU A 256 -8.73 -12.17 -2.08
N GLU A 257 -8.13 -13.35 -1.94
CA GLU A 257 -8.79 -14.64 -2.07
C GLU A 257 -9.85 -14.85 -0.98
N GLU A 258 -9.54 -14.51 0.27
CA GLU A 258 -10.47 -14.58 1.39
C GLU A 258 -11.63 -13.59 1.21
N ALA A 259 -11.34 -12.35 0.82
CA ALA A 259 -12.35 -11.34 0.52
C ALA A 259 -13.24 -11.75 -0.68
N ALA A 260 -12.66 -12.40 -1.69
CA ALA A 260 -13.41 -12.97 -2.80
C ALA A 260 -14.32 -14.12 -2.32
N LEU A 261 -13.81 -15.03 -1.47
CA LEU A 261 -14.58 -16.12 -0.88
C LEU A 261 -15.73 -15.58 0.02
N ALA A 262 -15.47 -14.52 0.78
CA ALA A 262 -16.46 -13.86 1.64
C ALA A 262 -17.58 -13.19 0.83
N LYS A 263 -17.26 -12.62 -0.34
CA LYS A 263 -18.25 -12.07 -1.28
C LYS A 263 -19.01 -13.14 -2.06
N MET A 264 -18.45 -14.35 -2.21
CA MET A 264 -19.12 -15.45 -2.87
C MET A 264 -20.30 -15.97 -2.05
N THR A 265 -21.44 -16.07 -2.72
CA THR A 265 -22.63 -16.77 -2.21
C THR A 265 -22.33 -18.25 -1.95
N PRO A 266 -23.09 -18.94 -1.07
CA PRO A 266 -22.95 -20.38 -0.86
C PRO A 266 -23.01 -21.20 -2.16
N GLU A 267 -23.80 -20.74 -3.14
CA GLU A 267 -23.94 -21.34 -4.46
C GLU A 267 -22.69 -21.17 -5.33
N GLU A 268 -22.06 -19.99 -5.31
CA GLU A 268 -20.80 -19.72 -6.01
C GLU A 268 -19.66 -20.56 -5.43
N ARG A 269 -19.63 -20.77 -4.11
CA ARG A 269 -18.66 -21.66 -3.45
C ARG A 269 -18.86 -23.12 -3.87
N ALA A 270 -20.09 -23.60 -3.94
CA ALA A 270 -20.40 -24.95 -4.39
C ALA A 270 -20.01 -25.18 -5.87
N VAL A 271 -20.18 -24.15 -6.72
CA VAL A 271 -19.70 -24.19 -8.11
C VAL A 271 -18.17 -24.20 -8.18
N LYS A 272 -17.48 -23.38 -7.38
CA LYS A 272 -16.01 -23.37 -7.33
C LYS A 272 -15.45 -24.73 -6.89
N ASP A 273 -15.97 -25.30 -5.80
CA ASP A 273 -15.62 -26.64 -5.32
C ASP A 273 -15.86 -27.71 -6.39
N PHE A 274 -17.01 -27.66 -7.08
CA PHE A 274 -17.29 -28.59 -8.17
C PHE A 274 -16.27 -28.50 -9.31
N VAL A 275 -15.82 -27.29 -9.66
CA VAL A 275 -14.84 -27.07 -10.73
C VAL A 275 -13.43 -27.49 -10.33
N GLU A 276 -13.05 -27.24 -9.08
CA GLU A 276 -11.69 -27.47 -8.60
C GLU A 276 -11.49 -28.92 -8.15
N ASN A 277 -12.46 -29.50 -7.44
CA ASN A 277 -12.32 -30.79 -6.78
C ASN A 277 -13.12 -31.92 -7.44
N LYS A 278 -14.24 -31.62 -8.13
CA LYS A 278 -15.09 -32.65 -8.76
C LYS A 278 -14.91 -32.80 -10.26
N LEU A 279 -14.19 -31.90 -10.94
CA LEU A 279 -13.82 -32.04 -12.35
C LEU A 279 -12.35 -32.41 -12.49
N GLN A 280 -12.02 -33.23 -13.49
CA GLN A 280 -10.62 -33.56 -13.76
C GLN A 280 -9.83 -32.32 -14.20
N ALA A 281 -8.76 -31.98 -13.48
CA ALA A 281 -7.94 -30.79 -13.74
C ALA A 281 -7.38 -30.74 -15.18
N ASN A 282 -7.09 -31.91 -15.76
CA ASN A 282 -6.50 -32.04 -17.09
C ASN A 282 -7.52 -31.98 -18.25
N ASP A 283 -8.82 -32.16 -17.97
CA ASP A 283 -9.90 -32.10 -18.96
C ASP A 283 -11.23 -31.61 -18.34
N ARG A 284 -11.22 -30.37 -17.85
CA ARG A 284 -12.41 -29.76 -17.22
C ARG A 284 -13.58 -29.63 -18.19
N GLU A 285 -13.31 -29.44 -19.49
CA GLU A 285 -14.36 -29.25 -20.49
C GLU A 285 -15.01 -30.57 -20.92
N GLY A 286 -14.21 -31.61 -21.16
CA GLY A 286 -14.69 -32.93 -21.51
C GLY A 286 -15.46 -33.59 -20.37
N ASP A 287 -14.97 -33.48 -19.14
CA ASP A 287 -15.63 -34.04 -17.96
C ASP A 287 -16.97 -33.33 -17.67
N LEU A 288 -17.02 -32.00 -17.83
CA LEU A 288 -18.29 -31.26 -17.73
C LEU A 288 -19.30 -31.73 -18.80
N LYS A 289 -18.89 -31.83 -20.07
CA LYS A 289 -19.76 -32.33 -21.15
C LYS A 289 -20.23 -33.76 -20.86
N GLY A 290 -19.37 -34.59 -20.28
CA GLY A 290 -19.70 -35.93 -19.80
C GLY A 290 -20.79 -35.90 -18.73
N LYS A 291 -20.62 -35.08 -17.70
CA LYS A 291 -21.60 -34.89 -16.62
C LYS A 291 -22.92 -34.30 -17.11
N MET A 292 -22.91 -33.33 -18.03
CA MET A 292 -24.11 -32.78 -18.67
C MET A 292 -24.89 -33.86 -19.45
N ALA A 293 -24.20 -34.80 -20.09
CA ALA A 293 -24.84 -35.88 -20.85
C ALA A 293 -25.52 -36.94 -19.96
N ARG A 294 -25.13 -37.03 -18.67
CA ARG A 294 -25.69 -37.95 -17.67
C ARG A 294 -26.29 -37.24 -16.47
N ILE A 295 -26.65 -35.96 -16.62
CA ILE A 295 -27.15 -35.12 -15.52
C ILE A 295 -28.38 -35.71 -14.85
N ASP A 296 -29.23 -36.42 -15.61
CA ASP A 296 -30.39 -37.17 -15.16
C ASP A 296 -30.07 -38.29 -14.16
N GLN A 297 -28.83 -38.80 -14.15
CA GLN A 297 -28.36 -39.88 -13.28
C GLN A 297 -27.59 -39.36 -12.04
N LEU A 298 -27.37 -38.05 -11.95
CA LEU A 298 -26.63 -37.43 -10.85
C LEU A 298 -27.59 -37.04 -9.70
N PRO A 299 -27.10 -36.95 -8.45
CA PRO A 299 -27.88 -36.44 -7.33
C PRO A 299 -28.41 -35.02 -7.60
N GLU A 300 -29.60 -34.68 -7.09
CA GLU A 300 -30.24 -33.37 -7.34
C GLU A 300 -29.35 -32.18 -6.98
N GLU A 301 -28.51 -32.32 -5.95
CA GLU A 301 -27.53 -31.33 -5.55
C GLU A 301 -26.47 -31.08 -6.63
N GLU A 302 -25.93 -32.14 -7.24
CA GLU A 302 -24.99 -32.02 -8.36
C GLU A 302 -25.67 -31.49 -9.62
N GLN A 303 -26.93 -31.85 -9.87
CA GLN A 303 -27.70 -31.30 -10.98
C GLN A 303 -27.85 -29.77 -10.84
N ARG A 304 -28.20 -29.28 -9.64
CA ARG A 304 -28.29 -27.84 -9.34
C ARG A 304 -26.95 -27.16 -9.54
N ILE A 305 -25.87 -27.74 -9.04
CA ILE A 305 -24.52 -27.18 -9.18
C ILE A 305 -24.11 -27.11 -10.66
N ILE A 306 -24.40 -28.12 -11.49
CA ILE A 306 -24.09 -28.08 -12.92
C ILE A 306 -24.87 -26.97 -13.64
N CYS A 307 -26.18 -26.86 -13.38
CA CYS A 307 -27.01 -25.79 -13.94
C CYS A 307 -26.48 -24.41 -13.55
N ARG A 308 -26.06 -24.23 -12.30
CA ARG A 308 -25.52 -22.98 -11.79
C ARG A 308 -24.10 -22.69 -12.29
N ALA A 309 -23.28 -23.73 -12.46
CA ALA A 309 -21.93 -23.62 -13.01
C ALA A 309 -21.95 -23.08 -14.45
N ILE A 310 -22.94 -23.48 -15.26
CA ILE A 310 -23.18 -22.93 -16.60
C ILE A 310 -23.52 -21.43 -16.55
N GLN A 311 -24.14 -20.96 -15.47
CA GLN A 311 -24.54 -19.56 -15.32
C GLN A 311 -23.45 -18.65 -14.74
N LEU A 312 -22.54 -19.20 -13.94
CA LEU A 312 -21.55 -18.40 -13.21
C LEU A 312 -20.15 -18.47 -13.85
N ASN A 313 -19.77 -19.63 -14.40
CA ASN A 313 -18.44 -19.81 -14.98
C ASN A 313 -18.38 -19.36 -16.45
N SER A 314 -17.44 -18.47 -16.77
CA SER A 314 -17.28 -17.89 -18.12
C SER A 314 -16.88 -18.91 -19.19
N ASN A 315 -16.09 -19.93 -18.85
CA ASN A 315 -15.72 -20.99 -19.78
C ASN A 315 -16.91 -21.92 -20.05
N PHE A 316 -17.70 -22.24 -19.02
CA PHE A 316 -18.86 -23.11 -19.18
C PHE A 316 -20.00 -22.43 -19.93
N LYS A 317 -20.14 -21.10 -19.82
CA LYS A 317 -21.01 -20.31 -20.69
C LYS A 317 -20.68 -20.49 -22.17
N LYS A 318 -19.39 -20.51 -22.54
CA LYS A 318 -18.96 -20.72 -23.92
C LYS A 318 -19.31 -22.13 -24.41
N ILE A 319 -19.10 -23.14 -23.56
CA ILE A 319 -19.46 -24.53 -23.86
C ILE A 319 -20.97 -24.65 -24.09
N TRP A 320 -21.77 -24.11 -23.17
CA TRP A 320 -23.23 -24.09 -23.27
C TRP A 320 -23.71 -23.38 -24.53
N LYS A 321 -23.14 -22.21 -24.85
CA LYS A 321 -23.45 -21.47 -26.07
C LYS A 321 -23.23 -22.32 -27.32
N ASN A 322 -22.07 -22.98 -27.42
CA ASN A 322 -21.73 -23.82 -28.56
C ASN A 322 -22.67 -25.03 -28.66
N ASP A 323 -22.95 -25.69 -27.54
CA ASP A 323 -23.87 -26.83 -27.49
C ASP A 323 -25.29 -26.42 -27.91
N CYS A 324 -25.78 -25.25 -27.50
CA CYS A 324 -27.09 -24.72 -27.93
C CYS A 324 -27.14 -24.45 -29.44
N ILE A 325 -26.10 -23.85 -30.01
CA ILE A 325 -26.02 -23.58 -31.47
C ILE A 325 -26.00 -24.88 -32.26
N GLU A 326 -25.23 -25.88 -31.81
CA GLU A 326 -25.17 -27.20 -32.44
C GLU A 326 -26.52 -27.93 -32.31
N ALA A 327 -27.13 -27.89 -31.13
CA ALA A 327 -28.43 -28.52 -30.87
C ALA A 327 -29.56 -27.92 -31.73
N GLY A 328 -29.60 -26.61 -31.92
CA GLY A 328 -30.57 -25.95 -32.78
C GLY A 328 -30.51 -26.41 -34.25
N ARG A 329 -29.30 -26.73 -34.73
CA ARG A 329 -29.03 -27.27 -36.08
C ARG A 329 -29.32 -28.77 -36.22
N ALA A 330 -29.48 -29.51 -35.12
CA ALA A 330 -29.71 -30.95 -35.17
C ALA A 330 -31.13 -31.28 -35.68
N LYS A 331 -31.27 -32.32 -36.50
CA LYS A 331 -32.59 -32.83 -36.93
C LYS A 331 -33.34 -33.60 -35.83
N GLY A 332 -32.65 -33.95 -34.75
CA GLY A 332 -33.19 -34.70 -33.61
C GLY A 332 -32.07 -35.39 -32.82
N PRO A 333 -32.41 -36.24 -31.83
CA PRO A 333 -31.44 -36.92 -30.98
C PRO A 333 -30.51 -37.89 -31.72
N ASP A 334 -30.93 -38.39 -32.89
CA ASP A 334 -30.19 -39.36 -33.71
C ASP A 334 -29.41 -38.72 -34.86
N ASP A 335 -29.28 -37.39 -34.87
CA ASP A 335 -28.46 -36.67 -35.84
C ASP A 335 -26.98 -37.07 -35.70
N LYS A 336 -26.39 -37.60 -36.78
CA LYS A 336 -24.99 -38.08 -36.80
C LYS A 336 -23.97 -36.99 -36.44
N LYS A 337 -24.26 -35.71 -36.70
CA LYS A 337 -23.32 -34.61 -36.53
C LYS A 337 -23.54 -33.85 -35.22
N PHE A 338 -24.80 -33.55 -34.88
CA PHE A 338 -25.14 -32.69 -33.74
C PHE A 338 -25.99 -33.34 -32.65
N GLY A 339 -26.34 -34.63 -32.80
CA GLY A 339 -27.21 -35.34 -31.85
C GLY A 339 -26.65 -35.42 -30.42
N LYS A 340 -25.31 -35.42 -30.26
CA LYS A 340 -24.68 -35.39 -28.92
C LYS A 340 -24.91 -34.06 -28.19
N ALA A 341 -24.80 -32.93 -28.88
CA ALA A 341 -25.08 -31.62 -28.31
C ALA A 341 -26.57 -31.48 -27.99
N TYR A 342 -27.44 -31.94 -28.90
CA TYR A 342 -28.89 -32.00 -28.69
C TYR A 342 -29.26 -32.74 -27.39
N LYS A 343 -28.72 -33.94 -27.19
CA LYS A 343 -28.97 -34.75 -25.97
C LYS A 343 -28.48 -34.06 -24.69
N ARG A 344 -27.33 -33.36 -24.72
CA ARG A 344 -26.83 -32.60 -23.55
C ARG A 344 -27.74 -31.43 -23.20
N VAL A 345 -28.09 -30.60 -24.19
CA VAL A 345 -28.97 -29.43 -23.98
C VAL A 345 -30.35 -29.88 -23.49
N GLN A 346 -30.92 -30.94 -24.08
CA GLN A 346 -32.19 -31.51 -23.65
C GLN A 346 -32.16 -31.95 -22.18
N LYS A 347 -31.17 -32.76 -21.78
CA LYS A 347 -31.10 -33.28 -20.41
C LYS A 347 -30.84 -32.19 -19.37
N VAL A 348 -29.97 -31.23 -19.66
CA VAL A 348 -29.70 -30.08 -18.78
C VAL A 348 -30.97 -29.24 -18.61
N TRP A 349 -31.73 -29.04 -19.68
CA TRP A 349 -33.01 -28.32 -19.64
C TRP A 349 -34.05 -29.04 -18.78
N GLN A 350 -34.23 -30.35 -18.98
CA GLN A 350 -35.16 -31.15 -18.19
C GLN A 350 -34.79 -31.17 -16.70
N ALA A 351 -33.50 -31.29 -16.37
CA ALA A 351 -33.00 -31.18 -15.01
C ALA A 351 -33.29 -29.80 -14.41
N ALA A 352 -33.02 -28.72 -15.15
CA ALA A 352 -33.29 -27.36 -14.69
C ALA A 352 -34.78 -27.09 -14.43
N LYS A 353 -35.67 -27.65 -15.25
CA LYS A 353 -37.12 -27.56 -15.08
C LYS A 353 -37.59 -28.29 -13.82
N LYS A 354 -37.11 -29.51 -13.60
CA LYS A 354 -37.40 -30.30 -12.38
C LYS A 354 -36.95 -29.56 -11.11
N LEU A 355 -35.83 -28.85 -11.18
CA LEU A 355 -35.22 -28.16 -10.04
C LEU A 355 -35.72 -26.71 -9.85
N GLY A 356 -36.59 -26.21 -10.74
CA GLY A 356 -37.12 -24.85 -10.68
C GLY A 356 -36.14 -23.73 -11.10
N VAL A 357 -35.02 -24.07 -11.76
CA VAL A 357 -33.97 -23.12 -12.18
C VAL A 357 -33.94 -22.85 -13.69
N ALA A 358 -34.96 -23.29 -14.43
CA ALA A 358 -35.07 -23.14 -15.88
C ALA A 358 -35.09 -21.66 -16.33
N GLU A 359 -35.76 -20.79 -15.58
CA GLU A 359 -35.87 -19.36 -15.87
C GLU A 359 -34.50 -18.65 -15.84
N GLU A 360 -33.60 -19.09 -14.98
CA GLU A 360 -32.24 -18.54 -14.92
C GLU A 360 -31.37 -18.98 -16.11
N LEU A 361 -31.49 -20.24 -16.54
CA LEU A 361 -30.82 -20.71 -17.76
C LEU A 361 -31.33 -19.99 -19.01
N ARG A 362 -32.62 -19.64 -19.05
CA ARG A 362 -33.21 -18.82 -20.12
C ARG A 362 -32.55 -17.45 -20.19
N LYS A 363 -32.45 -16.73 -19.07
CA LYS A 363 -31.78 -15.42 -18.99
C LYS A 363 -30.33 -15.48 -19.45
N VAL A 364 -29.63 -16.58 -19.17
CA VAL A 364 -28.26 -16.80 -19.68
C VAL A 364 -28.25 -17.03 -21.19
N ALA A 365 -29.18 -17.83 -21.73
CA ALA A 365 -29.30 -18.05 -23.17
C ALA A 365 -29.63 -16.76 -23.95
N GLU A 366 -30.48 -15.89 -23.40
CA GLU A 366 -30.79 -14.56 -23.95
C GLU A 366 -29.54 -13.68 -24.00
N LYS A 367 -28.81 -13.57 -22.88
CA LYS A 367 -27.54 -12.81 -22.81
C LYS A 367 -26.48 -13.33 -23.78
N LEU A 368 -26.45 -14.64 -24.04
CA LEU A 368 -25.50 -15.27 -24.96
C LEU A 368 -25.92 -15.22 -26.43
N GLY A 369 -27.16 -14.78 -26.71
CA GLY A 369 -27.73 -14.70 -28.06
C GLY A 369 -28.13 -16.06 -28.66
N VAL A 370 -28.46 -17.05 -27.82
CA VAL A 370 -28.81 -18.42 -28.24
C VAL A 370 -30.22 -18.86 -27.83
N ALA A 371 -31.06 -17.92 -27.38
CA ALA A 371 -32.45 -18.18 -26.99
C ALA A 371 -33.28 -18.83 -28.11
N GLU A 372 -33.08 -18.37 -29.35
CA GLU A 372 -33.79 -18.91 -30.52
C GLU A 372 -33.41 -20.37 -30.83
N GLU A 373 -32.13 -20.73 -30.66
CA GLU A 373 -31.69 -22.11 -30.86
C GLU A 373 -32.20 -23.03 -29.74
N LEU A 374 -32.30 -22.51 -28.51
CA LEU A 374 -32.89 -23.22 -27.38
C LEU A 374 -34.40 -23.46 -27.57
N ARG A 375 -35.11 -22.47 -28.13
CA ARG A 375 -36.51 -22.56 -28.54
C ARG A 375 -36.75 -23.66 -29.57
N LYS A 376 -35.94 -23.71 -30.63
CA LYS A 376 -36.03 -24.78 -31.66
C LYS A 376 -35.82 -26.17 -31.07
N VAL A 377 -35.00 -26.30 -30.03
CA VAL A 377 -34.80 -27.57 -29.32
C VAL A 377 -36.03 -27.92 -28.49
N ALA A 378 -36.61 -26.95 -27.77
CA ALA A 378 -37.83 -27.15 -26.98
C ALA A 378 -39.06 -27.52 -27.83
N GLU A 379 -39.27 -26.84 -28.97
CA GLU A 379 -40.37 -27.12 -29.91
C GLU A 379 -40.31 -28.55 -30.46
N LYS A 380 -39.10 -29.06 -30.73
CA LYS A 380 -38.88 -30.45 -31.19
C LYS A 380 -39.15 -31.50 -30.11
N LEU A 381 -39.17 -31.10 -28.84
CA LEU A 381 -39.46 -31.99 -27.71
C LEU A 381 -40.96 -32.09 -27.40
N GLY A 382 -41.80 -31.31 -28.10
CA GLY A 382 -43.23 -31.22 -27.79
C GLY A 382 -43.49 -30.61 -26.41
N GLU A 383 -42.50 -29.93 -25.84
CA GLU A 383 -42.63 -29.20 -24.59
C GLU A 383 -43.08 -27.77 -24.91
N GLU A 384 -43.93 -27.19 -24.06
CA GLU A 384 -44.19 -25.75 -24.13
C GLU A 384 -42.86 -25.00 -24.08
N MET A 385 -42.76 -24.08 -25.02
CA MET A 385 -41.67 -23.12 -25.17
C MET A 385 -41.20 -22.57 -23.81
N PRO A 386 -39.89 -22.31 -23.63
CA PRO A 386 -39.41 -21.42 -22.58
C PRO A 386 -40.21 -20.12 -22.52
#